data_AF-A0A420NLV9-F1
#
_entry.id   AF-A0A420NLV9-F1
#
_cell.length_a   1.000
_cell.length_b   1.000
_cell.length_c   1.000
_cell.angle_alpha   90.00
_cell.angle_beta   90.00
_cell.angle_gamma   90.00
#
_symmetry.space_group_name_H-M   'P 1'
#
loop_
_entity.id
_entity.type
_entity.pdbx_description
1 polymer ?
#
loop_
_entity_poly.entity_id
_entity_poly.type
_entity_poly.pdbx_seq_one_letter_code
_entity_poly.pdbx_strand_id
1 'polypeptide(L)'
;MENLHAPTVPSGETTAPVTNGDAGHLSFAELQRKKDDIEAELKALGGVLDSHGVDMNTSLLTNDGFPRADIDVAQIRTTRARIIRLRNDYTALMTRIEKFLHEHFASLDENESAPVASSSHSQGILPDSVSTPLDPPFAKINTVVAGSPAESAGLKPGDEIRNFGYVNRANHDNLRKVAECVQGNEGNNVFIRVSRPDGVAERQELRLTLTPRKDWGGRGLLGCHILPL
;
A
#
# COMPACT_ATOMS: atom_id res chain seq x y z
N MET A 1 -56.59 -40.45 -24.24
CA MET A 1 -56.18 -39.03 -24.43
C MET A 1 -55.95 -38.45 -23.06
N GLU A 2 -54.70 -38.47 -22.59
CA GLU A 2 -54.30 -37.83 -21.33
C GLU A 2 -53.09 -36.94 -21.66
N ASN A 3 -53.27 -35.65 -21.40
CA ASN A 3 -52.39 -34.58 -21.86
C ASN A 3 -51.14 -34.48 -20.97
N LEU A 4 -49.99 -34.70 -21.59
CA LEU A 4 -48.82 -33.81 -21.66
C LEU A 4 -48.44 -32.97 -20.42
N HIS A 5 -47.28 -33.33 -19.85
CA HIS A 5 -46.19 -32.49 -19.32
C HIS A 5 -46.52 -31.22 -18.51
N ALA A 6 -46.28 -31.27 -17.20
CA ALA A 6 -45.68 -30.15 -16.46
C ALA A 6 -45.00 -30.64 -15.16
N PRO A 7 -43.66 -30.61 -15.03
CA PRO A 7 -43.02 -30.73 -13.72
C PRO A 7 -43.15 -29.39 -12.98
N THR A 8 -43.89 -29.39 -11.87
CA THR A 8 -43.98 -28.25 -10.95
C THR A 8 -42.68 -28.18 -10.16
N VAL A 9 -41.75 -27.32 -10.58
CA VAL A 9 -40.61 -26.93 -9.75
C VAL A 9 -41.00 -25.70 -8.93
N PRO A 10 -40.85 -25.71 -7.59
CA PRO A 10 -41.04 -24.52 -6.78
C PRO A 10 -39.93 -23.52 -7.12
N SER A 11 -40.32 -22.33 -7.61
CA SER A 11 -39.39 -21.23 -7.83
C SER A 11 -38.71 -20.87 -6.51
N GLY A 12 -37.41 -21.18 -6.41
CA GLY A 12 -36.55 -20.68 -5.35
C GLY A 12 -36.39 -19.16 -5.44
N GLU A 13 -35.93 -18.57 -4.35
CA GLU A 13 -35.74 -17.14 -4.18
C GLU A 13 -35.01 -16.53 -5.38
N THR A 14 -35.70 -15.65 -6.10
CA THR A 14 -35.11 -14.76 -7.10
C THR A 14 -34.05 -13.91 -6.39
N THR A 15 -32.78 -14.24 -6.57
CA THR A 15 -31.69 -13.28 -6.33
C THR A 15 -31.89 -12.12 -7.29
N ALA A 16 -32.52 -11.05 -6.80
CA ALA A 16 -32.51 -9.78 -7.49
C ALA A 16 -31.05 -9.39 -7.76
N PRO A 17 -30.71 -8.84 -8.94
CA PRO A 17 -29.41 -8.22 -9.12
C PRO A 17 -29.30 -7.13 -8.06
N VAL A 18 -28.25 -7.20 -7.24
CA VAL A 18 -27.91 -6.13 -6.30
C VAL A 18 -27.86 -4.86 -7.15
N THR A 19 -28.84 -4.00 -6.94
CA THR A 19 -28.91 -2.71 -7.61
C THR A 19 -27.60 -1.99 -7.32
N ASN A 20 -27.05 -1.33 -8.34
CA ASN A 20 -25.94 -0.39 -8.20
C ASN A 20 -26.40 0.76 -7.29
N GLY A 21 -26.47 0.49 -5.99
CA GLY A 21 -26.65 1.47 -4.94
C GLY A 21 -25.35 2.26 -4.87
N ASP A 22 -25.50 3.54 -5.16
CA ASP A 22 -24.55 4.63 -4.96
C ASP A 22 -23.43 4.27 -3.98
N ALA A 23 -22.32 3.81 -4.52
CA ALA A 23 -21.17 3.37 -3.76
C ALA A 23 -20.35 4.58 -3.29
N GLY A 24 -21.00 5.66 -2.85
CA GLY A 24 -20.41 7.00 -2.72
C GLY A 24 -19.06 7.03 -2.01
N HIS A 25 -18.83 6.22 -0.97
CA HIS A 25 -17.51 6.10 -0.35
C HIS A 25 -17.32 4.70 0.26
N LEU A 26 -17.05 3.68 -0.57
CA LEU A 26 -16.36 2.50 -0.03
C LEU A 26 -14.97 2.94 0.43
N SER A 27 -14.60 2.58 1.64
CA SER A 27 -13.26 2.80 2.16
C SER A 27 -12.23 2.07 1.29
N PHE A 28 -11.00 2.56 1.28
CA PHE A 28 -9.90 1.91 0.56
C PHE A 28 -9.75 0.43 0.96
N ALA A 29 -9.93 0.11 2.25
CA ALA A 29 -9.89 -1.26 2.76
C ALA A 29 -10.99 -2.14 2.16
N GLU A 30 -12.19 -1.61 1.94
CA GLU A 30 -13.29 -2.33 1.29
C GLU A 30 -13.05 -2.53 -0.21
N LEU A 31 -12.46 -1.53 -0.89
CA LEU A 31 -12.05 -1.67 -2.30
C LEU A 31 -10.97 -2.74 -2.46
N GLN A 32 -10.00 -2.77 -1.54
CA GLN A 32 -8.97 -3.80 -1.50
C GLN A 32 -9.57 -5.19 -1.26
N ARG A 33 -10.51 -5.32 -0.32
CA ARG A 33 -11.20 -6.59 -0.07
C ARG A 33 -11.95 -7.07 -1.31
N LYS A 34 -12.69 -6.18 -1.98
CA LYS A 34 -13.38 -6.52 -3.23
C LYS A 34 -12.41 -6.95 -4.34
N LYS A 35 -11.23 -6.33 -4.43
CA LYS A 35 -10.16 -6.76 -5.35
C LYS A 35 -9.77 -8.21 -5.07
N ASP A 36 -9.47 -8.52 -3.81
CA ASP A 36 -9.03 -9.85 -3.38
C ASP A 36 -10.13 -10.91 -3.61
N ASP A 37 -11.39 -10.56 -3.37
CA ASP A 37 -12.55 -11.43 -3.63
C ASP A 37 -12.70 -11.76 -5.14
N ILE A 38 -12.57 -10.75 -6.02
CA ILE A 38 -12.63 -10.95 -7.48
C ILE A 38 -11.43 -11.78 -7.97
N GLU A 39 -10.23 -11.55 -7.44
CA GLU A 39 -9.04 -12.33 -7.78
C GLU A 39 -9.19 -13.80 -7.36
N ALA A 40 -9.74 -14.06 -6.17
CA ALA A 40 -10.04 -15.40 -5.71
C ALA A 40 -11.07 -16.11 -6.60
N GLU A 41 -12.12 -15.41 -7.02
CA GLU A 41 -13.14 -15.95 -7.93
C GLU A 41 -12.57 -16.23 -9.33
N LEU A 42 -11.76 -15.31 -9.87
CA LEU A 42 -11.06 -15.52 -11.14
C LEU A 42 -10.14 -16.73 -11.08
N LYS A 43 -9.41 -16.92 -9.98
CA LYS A 43 -8.55 -18.09 -9.77
C LYS A 43 -9.36 -19.39 -9.71
N ALA A 44 -10.49 -19.38 -9.03
CA ALA A 44 -11.38 -20.55 -8.94
C ALA A 44 -11.93 -20.93 -10.33
N LEU A 45 -12.44 -19.96 -11.09
CA LEU A 45 -12.96 -20.19 -12.45
C LEU A 45 -11.85 -20.59 -13.43
N GLY A 46 -10.64 -20.05 -13.26
CA GLY A 46 -9.46 -20.48 -14.00
C GLY A 46 -9.15 -21.96 -13.76
N GLY A 47 -9.17 -22.41 -12.49
CA GLY A 47 -8.98 -23.82 -12.16
C GLY A 47 -10.04 -24.76 -12.76
N VAL A 48 -11.29 -24.29 -12.93
CA VAL A 48 -12.32 -25.04 -13.64
C VAL A 48 -11.93 -25.24 -15.11
N LEU A 49 -11.45 -24.19 -15.78
CA LEU A 49 -10.98 -24.28 -17.16
C LEU A 49 -9.77 -25.21 -17.31
N ASP A 50 -8.81 -25.13 -16.39
CA ASP A 50 -7.63 -25.99 -16.34
C ASP A 50 -8.02 -27.48 -16.16
N SER A 51 -9.04 -27.77 -15.36
CA SER A 51 -9.53 -29.13 -15.13
C SER A 51 -10.09 -29.79 -16.40
N HIS A 52 -10.58 -28.98 -17.35
CA HIS A 52 -11.02 -29.45 -18.66
C HIS A 52 -9.90 -29.41 -19.71
N GLY A 53 -8.72 -28.85 -19.38
CA GLY A 53 -7.60 -28.68 -20.31
C GLY A 53 -7.87 -27.64 -21.41
N VAL A 54 -8.67 -26.62 -21.11
CA VAL A 54 -9.15 -25.65 -22.10
C VAL A 54 -8.92 -24.22 -21.58
N ASP A 55 -8.37 -23.32 -22.40
CA ASP A 55 -8.16 -21.92 -22.03
C ASP A 55 -9.38 -21.03 -22.35
N MET A 56 -9.25 -19.70 -22.24
CA MET A 56 -10.27 -18.74 -22.67
C MET A 56 -10.50 -18.72 -24.21
N ASN A 57 -9.50 -19.13 -24.99
CA ASN A 57 -9.49 -18.97 -26.45
C ASN A 57 -9.60 -20.29 -27.24
N THR A 58 -9.49 -21.43 -26.56
CA THR A 58 -9.51 -22.76 -27.22
C THR A 58 -10.84 -23.00 -27.95
N SER A 59 -10.78 -23.60 -29.14
CA SER A 59 -11.98 -23.95 -29.92
C SER A 59 -12.84 -24.98 -29.18
N LEU A 60 -14.14 -24.71 -29.07
CA LEU A 60 -15.13 -25.62 -28.50
C LEU A 60 -15.81 -26.49 -29.57
N LEU A 61 -15.40 -26.33 -30.82
CA LEU A 61 -15.92 -27.07 -31.96
C LEU A 61 -14.84 -28.00 -32.52
N THR A 62 -15.31 -29.10 -33.10
CA THR A 62 -14.53 -30.00 -33.94
C THR A 62 -14.33 -29.36 -35.32
N ASN A 63 -13.41 -29.88 -36.13
CA ASN A 63 -13.13 -29.38 -37.49
C ASN A 63 -14.37 -29.39 -38.41
N ASP A 64 -15.31 -30.29 -38.15
CA ASP A 64 -16.57 -30.41 -38.88
C ASP A 64 -17.65 -29.39 -38.42
N GLY A 65 -17.34 -28.54 -37.44
CA GLY A 65 -18.23 -27.48 -36.94
C GLY A 65 -19.22 -27.92 -35.83
N PHE A 66 -19.13 -29.15 -35.36
CA PHE A 66 -19.98 -29.66 -34.27
C PHE A 66 -19.35 -29.43 -32.88
N PRO A 67 -20.17 -29.30 -31.81
CA PRO A 67 -19.67 -29.24 -30.44
C PRO A 67 -18.79 -30.44 -30.10
N ARG A 68 -17.69 -30.17 -29.41
CA ARG A 68 -16.79 -31.21 -28.90
C ARG A 68 -17.48 -32.09 -27.88
N ALA A 69 -17.28 -33.40 -27.98
CA ALA A 69 -17.86 -34.41 -27.10
C ALA A 69 -16.96 -34.76 -25.90
N ASP A 70 -15.66 -34.42 -25.98
CA ASP A 70 -14.64 -34.62 -24.96
C ASP A 70 -14.75 -33.66 -23.78
N ILE A 71 -15.50 -32.56 -23.92
CA ILE A 71 -15.59 -31.48 -22.93
C ILE A 71 -17.03 -31.03 -22.72
N ASP A 72 -17.33 -30.50 -21.52
CA ASP A 72 -18.60 -29.83 -21.27
C ASP A 72 -18.58 -28.41 -21.86
N VAL A 73 -19.02 -28.31 -23.11
CA VAL A 73 -19.10 -27.04 -23.84
C VAL A 73 -20.00 -26.02 -23.12
N ALA A 74 -21.06 -26.46 -22.45
CA ALA A 74 -21.99 -25.55 -21.78
C ALA A 74 -21.34 -24.91 -20.54
N GLN A 75 -20.71 -25.73 -19.70
CA GLN A 75 -19.98 -25.26 -18.52
C GLN A 75 -18.80 -24.36 -18.91
N ILE A 76 -18.06 -24.69 -19.97
CA ILE A 76 -16.94 -23.86 -20.41
C ILE A 76 -17.43 -22.51 -20.92
N ARG A 77 -18.53 -22.45 -21.69
CA ARG A 77 -19.08 -21.17 -22.17
C ARG A 77 -19.55 -20.28 -21.03
N THR A 78 -20.24 -20.82 -20.03
CA THR A 78 -20.70 -20.04 -18.87
C THR A 78 -19.53 -19.56 -18.01
N THR A 79 -18.54 -20.43 -17.78
CA THR A 79 -17.30 -20.11 -17.04
C THR A 79 -16.53 -18.98 -17.73
N ARG A 80 -16.31 -19.08 -19.06
CA ARG A 80 -15.64 -18.02 -19.84
C ARG A 80 -16.41 -16.71 -19.78
N ALA A 81 -17.73 -16.73 -19.95
CA ALA A 81 -18.55 -15.54 -19.86
C ALA A 81 -18.45 -14.85 -18.49
N ARG A 82 -18.40 -15.64 -17.41
CA ARG A 82 -18.22 -15.12 -16.04
C ARG A 82 -16.85 -14.51 -15.84
N ILE A 83 -15.78 -15.16 -16.30
CA ILE A 83 -14.41 -14.61 -16.27
C ILE A 83 -14.33 -13.27 -17.00
N ILE A 84 -14.96 -13.14 -18.18
CA ILE A 84 -14.95 -11.88 -18.94
C ILE A 84 -15.61 -10.76 -18.14
N ARG A 85 -16.77 -11.02 -17.52
CA ARG A 85 -17.47 -10.03 -16.68
C ARG A 85 -16.60 -9.60 -15.50
N LEU A 86 -16.05 -10.57 -14.75
CA LEU A 86 -15.18 -10.29 -13.61
C LEU A 86 -13.91 -9.51 -14.00
N ARG A 87 -13.32 -9.78 -15.17
CA ARG A 87 -12.17 -9.01 -15.67
C ARG A 87 -12.53 -7.55 -15.97
N ASN A 88 -13.71 -7.31 -16.54
CA ASN A 88 -14.20 -5.95 -16.76
C ASN A 88 -14.47 -5.24 -15.44
N ASP A 89 -15.10 -5.93 -14.48
CA ASP A 89 -15.38 -5.40 -13.14
C ASP A 89 -14.09 -5.09 -12.37
N TYR A 90 -13.10 -5.97 -12.45
CA TYR A 90 -11.76 -5.75 -11.90
C TYR A 90 -11.10 -4.51 -12.49
N THR A 91 -11.17 -4.34 -13.82
CA THR A 91 -10.61 -3.16 -14.49
C THR A 91 -11.28 -1.89 -14.00
N ALA A 92 -12.62 -1.89 -13.91
CA ALA A 92 -13.39 -0.76 -13.37
C ALA A 92 -13.05 -0.46 -11.89
N LEU A 93 -12.87 -1.50 -11.08
CA LEU A 93 -12.47 -1.39 -9.68
C LEU A 93 -11.08 -0.78 -9.54
N MET A 94 -10.12 -1.20 -10.37
CA MET A 94 -8.76 -0.64 -10.37
C MET A 94 -8.74 0.84 -10.76
N THR A 95 -9.49 1.24 -11.80
CA THR A 95 -9.66 2.66 -12.18
C THR A 95 -10.25 3.47 -11.02
N ARG A 96 -11.16 2.88 -10.26
CA ARG A 96 -11.75 3.52 -9.08
C ARG A 96 -10.74 3.66 -7.93
N ILE A 97 -9.94 2.64 -7.66
CA ILE A 97 -8.87 2.68 -6.65
C ILE A 97 -7.86 3.78 -7.03
N GLU A 98 -7.45 3.85 -8.30
CA GLU A 98 -6.55 4.88 -8.81
C GLU A 98 -7.11 6.29 -8.55
N LYS A 99 -8.38 6.52 -8.89
CA LYS A 99 -9.04 7.81 -8.64
C LYS A 99 -9.08 8.15 -7.15
N PHE A 100 -9.45 7.20 -6.29
CA PHE A 100 -9.47 7.41 -4.83
C PHE A 100 -8.08 7.77 -4.29
N LEU A 101 -7.04 7.12 -4.82
CA LEU A 101 -5.66 7.39 -4.42
C LEU A 101 -5.21 8.80 -4.85
N HIS A 102 -5.53 9.20 -6.08
CA HIS A 102 -5.24 10.55 -6.57
C HIS A 102 -5.99 11.62 -5.79
N GLU A 103 -7.28 11.43 -5.49
CA GLU A 103 -8.08 12.35 -4.67
C GLU A 103 -7.50 12.48 -3.26
N HIS A 104 -7.09 11.37 -2.64
CA HIS A 104 -6.47 11.39 -1.33
C HIS A 104 -5.18 12.22 -1.35
N PHE A 105 -4.24 11.96 -2.27
CA PHE A 105 -3.02 12.76 -2.36
C PHE A 105 -3.26 14.23 -2.73
N ALA A 106 -4.19 14.51 -3.66
CA ALA A 106 -4.54 15.90 -4.00
C ALA A 106 -5.15 16.66 -2.81
N SER A 107 -5.99 16.00 -2.00
CA SER A 107 -6.56 16.62 -0.80
C SER A 107 -5.53 16.90 0.30
N LEU A 108 -4.45 16.11 0.37
CA LEU A 108 -3.31 16.41 1.23
C LEU A 108 -2.59 17.69 0.77
N ASP A 109 -2.39 17.85 -0.54
CA ASP A 109 -1.73 19.04 -1.13
C ASP A 109 -2.60 20.31 -1.00
N GLU A 110 -3.93 20.21 -1.20
CA GLU A 110 -4.86 21.34 -1.08
C GLU A 110 -5.05 21.81 0.38
N ASN A 111 -5.04 20.89 1.35
CA ASN A 111 -5.14 21.25 2.77
C ASN A 111 -3.84 21.90 3.30
N GLU A 112 -2.74 21.84 2.52
CA GLU A 112 -1.51 22.62 2.74
C GLU A 112 -1.56 24.01 2.07
N SER A 113 -2.54 24.26 1.19
CA SER A 113 -2.56 25.39 0.25
C SER A 113 -3.77 26.33 0.43
N ALA A 114 -3.85 27.03 1.57
CA ALA A 114 -4.56 28.32 1.63
C ALA A 114 -3.64 29.43 1.07
N PRO A 115 -4.16 30.45 0.35
CA PRO A 115 -3.43 31.06 -0.75
C PRO A 115 -2.44 32.14 -0.27
N VAL A 116 -1.17 32.00 -0.64
CA VAL A 116 -0.26 33.13 -0.83
C VAL A 116 0.15 33.21 -2.29
N ALA A 117 -0.13 34.37 -2.87
CA ALA A 117 -0.01 34.65 -4.28
C ALA A 117 1.42 34.46 -4.82
N SER A 118 1.48 33.86 -6.01
CA SER A 118 2.51 33.91 -7.04
C SER A 118 3.84 34.59 -6.72
N SER A 119 4.92 33.82 -6.67
CA SER A 119 6.16 34.20 -7.36
C SER A 119 7.09 33.01 -7.61
N SER A 120 7.74 33.13 -8.76
CA SER A 120 8.55 32.21 -9.53
C SER A 120 9.87 31.75 -8.87
N HIS A 121 10.31 30.54 -9.20
CA HIS A 121 11.69 29.99 -9.14
C HIS A 121 12.37 29.84 -7.76
N SER A 122 12.47 28.58 -7.26
CA SER A 122 13.73 27.85 -7.03
C SER A 122 13.52 26.58 -6.18
N GLN A 123 14.45 25.65 -6.29
CA GLN A 123 14.42 24.24 -5.90
C GLN A 123 13.91 23.91 -4.48
N GLY A 124 12.88 23.07 -4.44
CA GLY A 124 12.83 21.82 -3.66
C GLY A 124 13.33 21.83 -2.21
N ILE A 125 12.51 22.33 -1.29
CA ILE A 125 12.54 21.95 0.12
C ILE A 125 11.07 21.77 0.55
N LEU A 126 10.59 20.52 0.58
CA LEU A 126 9.25 20.18 1.07
C LEU A 126 9.25 20.17 2.62
N PRO A 127 8.36 20.88 3.31
CA PRO A 127 8.14 20.70 4.74
C PRO A 127 7.18 19.52 4.99
N ASP A 128 7.75 18.34 5.13
CA ASP A 128 7.04 17.09 5.39
C ASP A 128 6.33 17.10 6.77
N SER A 129 5.05 17.48 6.81
CA SER A 129 4.23 17.54 8.02
C SER A 129 3.09 16.51 8.00
N VAL A 130 3.38 15.24 7.69
CA VAL A 130 2.38 14.17 7.87
C VAL A 130 2.24 13.87 9.36
N SER A 131 1.11 14.22 9.97
CA SER A 131 0.77 13.79 11.34
C SER A 131 0.33 12.32 11.31
N THR A 132 1.29 11.41 11.17
CA THR A 132 1.11 9.98 11.40
C THR A 132 0.98 9.76 12.92
N PRO A 133 0.14 8.83 13.43
CA PRO A 133 0.13 8.52 14.86
C PRO A 133 1.56 8.32 15.35
N LEU A 134 1.92 9.12 16.34
CA LEU A 134 3.31 9.35 16.68
C LEU A 134 3.81 8.19 17.50
N ASP A 135 4.60 7.32 16.85
CA ASP A 135 5.23 6.19 17.51
C ASP A 135 5.96 6.66 18.77
N PRO A 136 5.80 5.96 19.91
CA PRO A 136 6.49 6.30 21.14
C PRO A 136 8.01 6.30 20.92
N PRO A 137 8.74 7.28 21.47
CA PRO A 137 10.19 7.32 21.36
C PRO A 137 10.81 6.10 22.05
N PHE A 138 11.89 5.58 21.48
CA PHE A 138 12.61 4.40 22.00
C PHE A 138 14.08 4.66 22.33
N ALA A 139 14.60 5.81 21.89
CA ALA A 139 15.98 6.20 22.08
C ALA A 139 16.12 7.71 22.23
N LYS A 140 17.21 8.15 22.84
CA LYS A 140 17.58 9.55 23.02
C LYS A 140 19.01 9.80 22.56
N ILE A 141 19.24 10.94 21.92
CA ILE A 141 20.57 11.38 21.52
C ILE A 141 21.25 12.06 22.71
N ASN A 142 22.39 11.52 23.12
CA ASN A 142 23.19 12.09 24.20
C ASN A 142 24.17 13.15 23.68
N THR A 143 24.94 12.79 22.65
CA THR A 143 25.98 13.66 22.08
C THR A 143 26.01 13.54 20.56
N VAL A 144 26.41 14.63 19.90
CA VAL A 144 26.60 14.72 18.45
C VAL A 144 27.96 15.36 18.21
N VAL A 145 28.77 14.78 17.31
CA VAL A 145 30.12 15.28 16.98
C VAL A 145 30.04 16.29 15.84
N ALA A 146 30.82 17.36 15.92
CA ALA A 146 30.89 18.37 14.86
C ALA A 146 31.44 17.79 13.54
N GLY A 147 30.89 18.20 12.41
CA GLY A 147 31.21 17.69 11.07
C GLY A 147 30.68 16.28 10.78
N SER A 148 29.94 15.68 11.72
CA SER A 148 29.40 14.33 11.56
C SER A 148 28.17 14.29 10.66
N PRO A 149 27.84 13.10 10.11
CA PRO A 149 26.59 12.89 9.39
C PRO A 149 25.35 13.21 10.23
N ALA A 150 25.39 12.92 11.53
CA ALA A 150 24.30 13.24 12.45
C ALA A 150 24.10 14.76 12.61
N GLU A 151 25.18 15.54 12.74
CA GLU A 151 25.08 17.00 12.79
C GLU A 151 24.62 17.59 11.45
N SER A 152 25.15 17.06 10.34
CA SER A 152 24.78 17.48 8.98
C SER A 152 23.30 17.22 8.69
N ALA A 153 22.74 16.16 9.29
CA ALA A 153 21.32 15.83 9.25
C ALA A 153 20.46 16.70 10.18
N GLY A 154 21.07 17.53 11.03
CA GLY A 154 20.37 18.42 11.95
C GLY A 154 19.96 17.81 13.29
N LEU A 155 20.52 16.65 13.66
CA LEU A 155 20.29 16.03 14.97
C LEU A 155 20.98 16.83 16.07
N LYS A 156 20.30 17.00 17.21
CA LYS A 156 20.81 17.70 18.38
C LYS A 156 20.83 16.79 19.62
N PRO A 157 21.74 17.04 20.57
CA PRO A 157 21.67 16.45 21.91
C PRO A 157 20.30 16.70 22.54
N GLY A 158 19.69 15.66 23.11
CA GLY A 158 18.37 15.74 23.71
C GLY A 158 17.21 15.30 22.83
N ASP A 159 17.44 15.15 21.51
CA ASP A 159 16.41 14.65 20.59
C ASP A 159 16.02 13.20 20.94
N GLU A 160 14.71 12.94 21.00
CA GLU A 160 14.15 11.61 21.22
C GLU A 160 13.79 10.97 19.87
N ILE A 161 14.38 9.81 19.56
CA ILE A 161 14.18 9.09 18.32
C ILE A 161 12.90 8.26 18.43
N ARG A 162 11.95 8.54 17.52
CA ARG A 162 10.71 7.77 17.36
C ARG A 162 10.85 6.70 16.28
N ASN A 163 11.47 7.06 15.16
CA ASN A 163 11.71 6.15 14.05
C ASN A 163 13.10 6.42 13.43
N PHE A 164 13.81 5.34 13.09
CA PHE A 164 15.10 5.36 12.42
C PHE A 164 15.05 4.43 11.19
N GLY A 165 14.76 4.97 10.01
CA GLY A 165 14.58 4.20 8.78
C GLY A 165 13.39 3.26 8.87
N TYR A 166 13.66 1.96 8.98
CA TYR A 166 12.65 0.92 9.20
C TYR A 166 12.54 0.52 10.69
N VAL A 167 13.32 1.13 11.57
CA VAL A 167 13.44 0.76 12.98
C VAL A 167 12.55 1.65 13.85
N ASN A 168 11.71 1.03 14.66
CA ASN A 168 10.76 1.65 15.59
C ASN A 168 10.84 0.98 16.98
N ARG A 169 10.01 1.44 17.93
CA ARG A 169 9.96 0.88 19.29
C ARG A 169 9.62 -0.61 19.35
N ALA A 170 8.93 -1.17 18.36
CA ALA A 170 8.58 -2.59 18.37
C ALA A 170 9.73 -3.49 17.91
N ASN A 171 10.65 -2.98 17.08
CA ASN A 171 11.64 -3.81 16.38
C ASN A 171 13.11 -3.40 16.62
N HIS A 172 13.41 -2.45 17.52
CA HIS A 172 14.78 -1.93 17.68
C HIS A 172 15.80 -2.91 18.30
N ASP A 173 15.35 -3.96 18.99
CA ASP A 173 16.20 -5.00 19.62
C ASP A 173 17.41 -4.40 20.38
N ASN A 174 17.15 -3.64 21.44
CA ASN A 174 18.18 -2.91 22.21
C ASN A 174 19.13 -2.05 21.35
N LEU A 175 18.59 -1.41 20.30
CA LEU A 175 19.31 -0.58 19.32
C LEU A 175 20.22 -1.36 18.36
N ARG A 176 20.26 -2.69 18.43
CA ARG A 176 21.03 -3.52 17.50
C ARG A 176 20.57 -3.34 16.06
N LYS A 177 19.25 -3.23 15.85
CA LYS A 177 18.65 -3.02 14.53
C LYS A 177 18.94 -1.63 13.97
N VAL A 178 19.16 -0.64 14.82
CA VAL A 178 19.64 0.69 14.40
C VAL A 178 21.04 0.58 13.81
N ALA A 179 21.96 -0.11 14.49
CA ALA A 179 23.32 -0.31 13.98
C ALA A 179 23.34 -1.07 12.65
N GLU A 180 22.51 -2.13 12.51
CA GLU A 180 22.34 -2.87 11.27
C GLU A 180 21.78 -1.99 10.14
N CYS A 181 20.77 -1.17 10.43
CA CYS A 181 20.19 -0.23 9.48
C CYS A 181 21.24 0.76 8.96
N VAL A 182 22.04 1.33 9.85
CA VAL A 182 23.10 2.27 9.50
C VAL A 182 24.18 1.62 8.64
N GLN A 183 24.59 0.39 9.00
CA GLN A 183 25.62 -0.33 8.27
C GLN A 183 25.15 -0.77 6.88
N GLY A 184 23.89 -1.18 6.73
CA GLY A 184 23.30 -1.56 5.45
C GLY A 184 22.98 -0.37 4.53
N ASN A 185 22.91 0.84 5.08
CA ASN A 185 22.60 2.07 4.33
C ASN A 185 23.79 3.04 4.26
N GLU A 186 25.02 2.54 4.32
CA GLU A 186 26.21 3.38 4.07
C GLU A 186 26.13 4.02 2.68
N GLY A 187 26.24 5.35 2.63
CA GLY A 187 26.12 6.16 1.41
C GLY A 187 24.68 6.43 0.96
N ASN A 188 23.68 5.81 1.59
CA ASN A 188 22.26 5.97 1.25
C ASN A 188 21.52 6.83 2.27
N ASN A 189 20.45 7.48 1.84
CA ASN A 189 19.64 8.32 2.72
C ASN A 189 18.75 7.48 3.62
N VAL A 190 18.80 7.75 4.93
CA VAL A 190 17.98 7.15 5.97
C VAL A 190 17.08 8.23 6.56
N PHE A 191 15.78 8.02 6.49
CA PHE A 191 14.80 8.94 7.08
C PHE A 191 14.66 8.68 8.59
N ILE A 192 14.71 9.73 9.39
CA ILE A 192 14.63 9.66 10.85
C ILE A 192 13.54 10.62 11.31
N ARG A 193 12.69 10.15 12.23
CA ARG A 193 11.71 10.98 12.92
C ARG A 193 12.13 11.15 14.38
N VAL A 194 12.30 12.40 14.80
CA VAL A 194 12.67 12.74 16.17
C VAL A 194 11.68 13.73 16.78
N SER A 195 11.49 13.65 18.09
CA SER A 195 10.85 14.70 18.88
C SER A 195 11.92 15.47 19.65
N ARG A 196 12.03 16.76 19.35
CA ARG A 196 12.89 17.71 20.02
C ARG A 196 12.11 18.39 21.15
N PRO A 197 12.60 18.35 22.40
CA PRO A 197 12.00 19.15 23.46
C PRO A 197 12.29 20.62 23.19
N ASP A 198 11.25 21.44 23.01
CA ASP A 198 11.35 22.89 22.88
C ASP A 198 10.59 23.53 24.07
N GLY A 199 11.30 23.73 25.17
CA GLY A 199 10.72 24.22 26.43
C GLY A 199 10.01 23.15 27.29
N VAL A 200 9.22 23.60 28.26
CA VAL A 200 8.68 22.77 29.36
C VAL A 200 7.44 21.95 28.95
N ALA A 201 6.75 22.31 27.87
CA ALA A 201 5.48 21.69 27.49
C ALA A 201 5.33 21.37 25.99
N GLU A 202 6.21 21.86 25.11
CA GLU A 202 6.10 21.64 23.67
C GLU A 202 7.22 20.70 23.19
N ARG A 203 6.81 19.72 22.37
CA ARG A 203 7.73 18.81 21.69
C ARG A 203 7.58 19.07 20.20
N GLN A 204 8.62 19.57 19.58
CA GLN A 204 8.65 19.77 18.14
C GLN A 204 9.01 18.46 17.45
N GLU A 205 8.23 18.08 16.46
CA GLU A 205 8.49 16.87 15.70
C GLU A 205 9.20 17.20 14.41
N LEU A 206 10.32 16.52 14.19
CA LEU A 206 11.24 16.82 13.12
C LEU A 206 11.47 15.55 12.31
N ARG A 207 11.42 15.72 10.99
CA ARG A 207 11.80 14.71 10.02
C ARG A 207 13.14 15.11 9.44
N LEU A 208 14.11 14.24 9.62
CA LEU A 208 15.50 14.49 9.26
C LEU A 208 15.95 13.38 8.32
N THR A 209 16.74 13.76 7.32
CA THR A 209 17.37 12.81 6.40
C THR A 209 18.83 12.70 6.77
N LEU A 210 19.26 11.49 7.10
CA LEU A 210 20.61 11.20 7.54
C LEU A 210 21.28 10.26 6.55
N THR A 211 22.50 10.58 6.14
CA THR A 211 23.27 9.75 5.20
C THR A 211 24.50 9.19 5.92
N PRO A 212 24.52 7.92 6.32
CA PRO A 212 25.67 7.31 6.98
C PRO A 212 26.90 7.31 6.07
N ARG A 213 28.05 7.76 6.57
CA ARG A 213 29.33 7.74 5.83
C ARG A 213 30.49 7.52 6.78
N LYS A 214 31.62 6.97 6.32
CA LYS A 214 32.85 6.83 7.13
C LYS A 214 33.80 8.02 7.02
N ASP A 215 33.75 8.74 5.90
CA ASP A 215 34.78 9.74 5.54
C ASP A 215 34.55 11.14 6.15
N TRP A 216 34.01 11.20 7.36
CA TRP A 216 33.76 12.47 8.08
C TRP A 216 34.82 12.79 9.15
N GLY A 217 35.84 11.94 9.30
CA GLY A 217 36.97 12.19 10.20
C GLY A 217 36.76 11.76 11.66
N GLY A 218 35.75 10.94 11.94
CA GLY A 218 35.49 10.40 13.28
C GLY A 218 35.21 8.89 13.29
N ARG A 219 34.84 8.37 14.47
CA ARG A 219 34.59 6.93 14.66
C ARG A 219 33.15 6.57 14.27
N GLY A 220 33.01 5.58 13.37
CA GLY A 220 31.74 5.02 12.97
C GLY A 220 31.07 5.77 11.82
N LEU A 221 29.79 5.48 11.58
CA LEU A 221 29.06 5.93 10.38
C LEU A 221 28.18 7.17 10.60
N LEU A 222 27.90 7.54 11.85
CA LEU A 222 26.95 8.59 12.21
C LEU A 222 27.57 9.76 12.97
N GLY A 223 28.47 9.47 13.92
CA GLY A 223 29.05 10.47 14.81
C GLY A 223 28.10 11.01 15.89
N CYS A 224 27.14 10.20 16.35
CA CYS A 224 26.33 10.51 17.52
C CYS A 224 26.29 9.33 18.52
N HIS A 225 26.00 9.63 19.78
CA HIS A 225 25.80 8.64 20.83
C HIS A 225 24.30 8.51 21.15
N ILE A 226 23.75 7.33 20.89
CA ILE A 226 22.32 7.02 21.07
C ILE A 226 22.19 6.15 22.32
N LEU A 227 21.32 6.56 23.24
CA LEU A 227 20.97 5.81 24.45
C LEU A 227 19.54 5.28 24.34
N PRO A 228 19.26 4.04 24.80
CA PRO A 228 17.87 3.58 24.92
C PRO A 228 17.12 4.39 25.98
N LEU A 229 15.81 4.56 25.79
CA LEU A 229 14.90 5.17 26.77
C LEU A 229 14.39 4.14 27.78
#